data_AF-A0A929D7B2-F1
#
_entry.id   AF-A0A929D7B2-F1
#
_cell.length_a   1.000
_cell.length_b   1.000
_cell.length_c   1.000
_cell.angle_alpha   90.00
_cell.angle_beta   90.00
_cell.angle_gamma   90.00
#
_symmetry.space_group_name_H-M   'P 1'
#
loop_
_entity.id
_entity.type
_entity.pdbx_description
1 polymer ?
#
loop_
_entity_poly.entity_id
_entity_poly.type
_entity_poly.pdbx_seq_one_letter_code
_entity_poly.pdbx_strand_id
1 'polypeptide(L)'
;MTDGLHELFDQYVDQLISGEKSAVCVLHDLDLSEVLGPLLETSTLVVQQLGAVEPSPEFRQASRTWVRSLFFSRLARKESRPGFLFMWWQRRWTTAMATALVVCLAGMGLVAASVDSLPNGFFYPMKTATEQVRLMLVVSDVDRAQLQLEFVESRLDEMTTMASRGDSDTVVLLAGEVTHLIAQMCTGALFESLDIDSEIAEVLAARSAADPEMSLEEALSMDRAGALQLLQCAMATAPPELRPTIERLMGALSRDFDASISLIESSA
;
A
#
# COMPACT_ATOMS: atom_id res chain seq x y z
N MET A 1 17.86 48.25 0.72
CA MET A 1 17.18 48.09 -0.59
C MET A 1 17.92 47.11 -1.52
N THR A 2 18.91 46.36 -1.04
CA THR A 2 19.74 45.44 -1.86
C THR A 2 19.40 43.96 -1.67
N ASP A 3 18.75 43.59 -0.56
CA ASP A 3 18.45 42.17 -0.26
C ASP A 3 17.29 41.63 -1.10
N GLY A 4 16.22 42.42 -1.31
CA GLY A 4 15.10 42.01 -2.16
C GLY A 4 15.47 41.87 -3.65
N LEU A 5 16.58 42.47 -4.10
CA LEU A 5 17.00 42.40 -5.50
C LEU A 5 17.65 41.05 -5.83
N HIS A 6 18.37 40.44 -4.90
CA HIS A 6 18.98 39.12 -5.10
C HIS A 6 17.92 38.02 -5.16
N GLU A 7 16.92 38.12 -4.29
CA GLU A 7 15.84 37.12 -4.21
C GLU A 7 14.94 37.15 -5.46
N LEU A 8 14.67 38.35 -6.00
CA LEU A 8 14.00 38.50 -7.29
C LEU A 8 14.85 38.03 -8.47
N PHE A 9 16.17 38.17 -8.39
CA PHE A 9 17.08 37.71 -9.44
C PHE A 9 17.16 36.17 -9.49
N ASP A 10 17.25 35.52 -8.34
CA ASP A 10 17.23 34.05 -8.24
C ASP A 10 15.91 33.50 -8.80
N GLN A 11 14.78 34.12 -8.45
CA GLN A 11 13.47 33.72 -8.95
C GLN A 11 13.35 33.91 -10.49
N TYR A 12 13.95 34.97 -11.03
CA TYR A 12 13.99 35.21 -12.47
C TYR A 12 14.85 34.18 -13.22
N VAL A 13 16.02 33.84 -12.67
CA VAL A 13 16.92 32.83 -13.25
C VAL A 13 16.26 31.45 -13.26
N ASP A 14 15.57 31.08 -12.19
CA ASP A 14 14.83 29.82 -12.11
C ASP A 14 13.70 29.74 -13.15
N GLN A 15 12.97 30.86 -13.37
CA GLN A 15 11.93 30.92 -14.40
C GLN A 15 12.51 30.83 -15.82
N LEU A 16 13.68 31.43 -16.05
CA LEU A 16 14.37 31.40 -17.35
C LEU A 16 14.92 30.00 -17.68
N ILE A 17 15.47 29.30 -16.68
CA ILE A 17 15.89 27.89 -16.82
C ILE A 17 14.67 26.97 -17.05
N SER A 18 13.53 27.30 -16.45
CA SER A 18 12.28 26.54 -16.59
C SER A 18 11.58 26.74 -17.95
N GLY A 19 12.06 27.66 -18.79
CA GLY A 19 11.59 27.83 -20.17
C GLY A 19 10.24 28.55 -20.32
N GLU A 20 9.73 29.19 -19.27
CA GLU A 20 8.51 30.00 -19.36
C GLU A 20 8.78 31.33 -20.10
N LYS A 21 8.04 31.56 -21.19
CA LYS A 21 8.16 32.75 -22.06
C LYS A 21 7.70 34.07 -21.41
N SER A 22 7.27 34.05 -20.14
CA SER A 22 6.75 35.22 -19.42
C SER A 22 7.83 36.14 -18.86
N ALA A 23 9.11 35.71 -18.83
CA ALA A 23 10.25 36.49 -18.35
C ALA A 23 10.42 37.85 -19.09
N VAL A 24 9.88 37.98 -20.30
CA VAL A 24 9.93 39.22 -21.09
C VAL A 24 9.00 40.31 -20.53
N CYS A 25 7.94 39.96 -19.80
CA CYS A 25 6.98 40.94 -19.28
C CYS A 25 7.42 41.61 -17.96
N VAL A 26 8.26 40.97 -17.15
CA VAL A 26 8.66 41.47 -15.82
C VAL A 26 9.72 42.59 -15.90
N LEU A 27 10.45 42.66 -17.02
CA LEU A 27 11.46 43.69 -17.27
C LEU A 27 10.89 45.10 -17.52
N HIS A 28 9.57 45.22 -17.69
CA HIS A 28 8.95 46.52 -17.97
C HIS A 28 8.64 47.36 -16.71
N ASP A 29 8.57 46.73 -15.54
CA ASP A 29 8.11 47.36 -14.28
C ASP A 29 9.26 47.75 -13.33
N LEU A 30 10.50 47.39 -13.67
CA LEU A 30 11.70 47.72 -12.91
C LEU A 30 12.62 48.60 -13.74
N ASP A 31 13.07 49.71 -13.16
CA ASP A 31 14.07 50.67 -13.67
C ASP A 31 15.47 50.03 -13.93
N LEU A 32 15.55 48.69 -13.89
CA LEU A 32 16.73 47.87 -14.15
C LEU A 32 17.04 47.70 -15.65
N SER A 33 16.12 48.06 -16.55
CA SER A 33 16.35 47.96 -18.01
C SER A 33 17.54 48.82 -18.47
N GLU A 34 17.76 49.98 -17.83
CA GLU A 34 18.89 50.88 -18.14
C GLU A 34 20.24 50.32 -17.66
N VAL A 35 20.25 49.53 -16.59
CA VAL A 35 21.47 48.95 -16.00
C VAL A 35 21.83 47.59 -16.61
N LEU A 36 20.83 46.75 -16.89
CA LEU A 36 21.05 45.40 -17.43
C LEU A 36 21.13 45.37 -18.96
N GLY A 37 20.58 46.36 -19.67
CA GLY A 37 20.66 46.45 -21.13
C GLY A 37 22.08 46.30 -21.68
N PRO A 38 23.06 47.11 -21.21
CA PRO A 38 24.45 47.00 -21.67
C PRO A 38 25.11 45.66 -21.31
N LEU A 39 24.77 45.07 -20.16
CA LEU A 39 25.31 43.78 -19.73
C LEU A 39 24.75 42.61 -20.56
N LEU A 40 23.47 42.68 -20.92
CA LEU A 40 22.87 41.69 -21.81
C LEU A 40 23.38 41.83 -23.23
N GLU A 41 23.52 43.06 -23.74
CA GLU A 41 24.08 43.31 -25.08
C GLU A 41 25.56 42.90 -25.20
N THR A 42 26.35 43.13 -24.15
CA THR A 42 27.72 42.60 -24.10
C THR A 42 27.74 41.07 -24.00
N SER A 43 26.83 40.46 -23.24
CA SER A 43 26.73 39.00 -23.17
C SER A 43 26.34 38.38 -24.52
N THR A 44 25.44 39.00 -25.29
CA THR A 44 25.04 38.48 -26.61
C THR A 44 26.14 38.66 -27.63
N LEU A 45 26.88 39.77 -27.59
CA LEU A 45 28.08 39.95 -28.42
C LEU A 45 29.18 38.95 -28.07
N VAL A 46 29.42 38.69 -26.78
CA VAL A 46 30.40 37.70 -26.31
C VAL A 46 29.96 36.28 -26.67
N VAL A 47 28.68 35.94 -26.54
CA VAL A 47 28.14 34.64 -26.95
C VAL A 47 28.21 34.45 -28.47
N GLN A 48 27.96 35.49 -29.26
CA GLN A 48 28.15 35.42 -30.72
C GLN A 48 29.64 35.27 -31.10
N GLN A 49 30.55 35.93 -30.40
CA GLN A 49 31.98 35.80 -30.63
C GLN A 49 32.55 34.44 -30.15
N LEU A 50 32.03 33.89 -29.06
CA LEU A 50 32.46 32.60 -28.50
C LEU A 50 31.71 31.41 -29.11
N GLY A 51 30.54 31.63 -29.72
CA GLY A 51 29.77 30.61 -30.44
C GLY A 51 30.48 30.02 -31.66
N ALA A 52 31.61 30.60 -32.06
CA ALA A 52 32.49 30.09 -33.12
C ALA A 52 33.60 29.16 -32.61
N VAL A 53 33.78 28.98 -31.29
CA VAL A 53 34.78 28.07 -30.74
C VAL A 53 34.11 26.75 -30.36
N GLU A 54 33.81 25.94 -31.36
CA GLU A 54 33.45 24.54 -31.11
C GLU A 54 34.69 23.81 -30.54
N PRO A 55 34.62 23.19 -29.36
CA PRO A 55 35.74 22.42 -28.83
C PRO A 55 36.07 21.28 -29.80
N SER A 56 37.36 21.13 -30.10
CA SER A 56 37.85 20.13 -31.07
C SER A 56 37.31 18.74 -30.72
N PRO A 57 36.99 17.90 -31.73
CA PRO A 57 36.40 16.58 -31.50
C PRO A 57 37.28 15.70 -30.59
N GLU A 58 38.61 15.88 -30.65
CA GLU A 58 39.57 15.20 -29.77
C GLU A 58 39.40 15.61 -28.30
N PHE A 59 39.19 16.90 -28.02
CA PHE A 59 38.96 17.38 -26.65
C PHE A 59 37.63 16.85 -26.09
N ARG A 60 36.58 16.75 -26.92
CA ARG A 60 35.28 16.17 -26.52
C ARG A 60 35.40 14.71 -26.09
N GLN A 61 36.21 13.93 -26.81
CA GLN A 61 36.44 12.51 -26.48
C GLN A 61 37.32 12.35 -25.24
N ALA A 62 38.36 13.17 -25.09
CA ALA A 62 39.22 13.19 -23.90
C ALA A 62 38.44 13.61 -22.64
N SER A 63 37.60 14.64 -22.72
CA SER A 63 36.78 15.08 -21.59
C SER A 63 35.79 14.00 -21.14
N ARG A 64 35.17 13.29 -22.08
CA ARG A 64 34.25 12.17 -21.76
C ARG A 64 34.96 11.04 -21.01
N THR A 65 36.18 10.69 -21.40
CA THR A 65 36.96 9.64 -20.73
C THR A 65 37.41 10.07 -19.34
N TRP A 66 37.82 11.32 -19.17
CA TRP A 66 38.25 11.88 -17.88
C TRP A 66 37.11 12.08 -16.89
N VAL A 67 35.96 12.62 -17.33
CA VAL A 67 34.77 12.78 -16.47
C VAL A 67 34.26 11.40 -16.02
N ARG A 68 34.26 10.42 -16.93
CA ARG A 68 33.85 9.05 -16.62
C ARG A 68 34.78 8.40 -15.60
N SER A 69 36.10 8.58 -15.70
CA SER A 69 37.06 8.02 -14.73
C SER A 69 36.98 8.68 -13.35
N LEU A 70 36.74 9.99 -13.29
CA LEU A 70 36.49 10.72 -12.04
C LEU A 70 35.16 10.30 -11.38
N PHE A 71 34.12 10.04 -12.16
CA PHE A 71 32.84 9.58 -11.65
C PHE A 71 32.93 8.14 -11.08
N PHE A 72 33.55 7.22 -11.82
CA PHE A 72 33.71 5.83 -11.36
C PHE A 72 34.68 5.67 -10.18
N SER A 73 35.72 6.50 -10.07
CA SER A 73 36.63 6.45 -8.91
C SER A 73 35.98 6.91 -7.60
N ARG A 74 34.97 7.79 -7.65
CA ARG A 74 34.17 8.16 -6.47
C ARG A 74 33.18 7.06 -6.05
N LEU A 75 32.61 6.33 -7.01
CA LEU A 75 31.71 5.21 -6.72
C LEU A 75 32.48 3.99 -6.19
N ALA A 76 33.63 3.65 -6.77
CA ALA A 76 34.46 2.53 -6.35
C ALA A 76 35.08 2.72 -4.95
N ARG A 77 35.20 3.97 -4.46
CA ARG A 77 35.71 4.24 -3.11
C ARG A 77 34.70 3.94 -1.99
N LYS A 78 33.44 3.64 -2.35
CA LYS A 78 32.38 3.19 -1.43
C LYS A 78 32.28 1.66 -1.36
N GLU A 79 33.36 0.92 -1.66
CA GLU A 79 33.53 -0.43 -1.15
C GLU A 79 34.50 -0.39 0.03
N SER A 80 33.95 0.00 1.18
CA SER A 80 34.60 -0.20 2.47
C SER A 80 34.77 -1.70 2.68
N ARG A 81 36.02 -2.18 2.65
CA ARG A 81 36.34 -3.54 3.11
C ARG A 81 35.78 -3.69 4.53
N PRO A 82 34.81 -4.60 4.78
CA PRO A 82 34.22 -4.70 6.10
C PRO A 82 35.32 -5.16 7.07
N GLY A 83 35.62 -4.32 8.05
CA GLY A 83 36.62 -4.65 9.08
C GLY A 83 36.20 -5.88 9.87
N PHE A 84 37.17 -6.65 10.38
CA PHE A 84 36.90 -7.89 11.13
C PHE A 84 35.96 -7.68 12.33
N LEU A 85 35.94 -6.47 12.90
CA LEU A 85 35.04 -6.05 13.97
C LEU A 85 33.57 -5.97 13.53
N PHE A 86 33.30 -5.55 12.29
CA PHE A 86 31.94 -5.50 11.73
C PHE A 86 31.36 -6.90 11.54
N MET A 87 32.18 -7.84 11.06
CA MET A 87 31.79 -9.25 10.92
C MET A 87 31.58 -9.93 12.29
N TRP A 88 32.40 -9.58 13.29
CA TRP A 88 32.23 -10.07 14.67
C TRP A 88 30.99 -9.51 15.37
N TRP A 89 30.64 -8.26 15.08
CA TRP A 89 29.41 -7.64 15.59
C TRP A 89 28.18 -8.32 14.97
N GLN A 90 28.13 -8.45 13.64
CA GLN A 90 27.04 -9.14 12.92
C GLN A 90 26.72 -10.54 13.49
N ARG A 91 27.76 -11.34 13.82
CA ARG A 91 27.58 -12.71 14.35
C ARG A 91 26.99 -12.75 15.78
N ARG A 92 27.10 -11.68 16.56
CA ARG A 92 26.44 -11.58 17.88
C ARG A 92 24.98 -11.16 17.78
N TRP A 93 24.65 -10.30 16.81
CA TRP A 93 23.26 -9.91 16.59
C TRP A 93 22.43 -11.05 15.99
N THR A 94 23.01 -11.91 15.15
CA THR A 94 22.31 -13.09 14.61
C THR A 94 21.94 -14.10 15.70
N THR A 95 22.84 -14.35 16.65
CA THR A 95 22.57 -15.25 17.78
C THR A 95 21.57 -14.64 18.75
N ALA A 96 21.67 -13.34 19.05
CA ALA A 96 20.68 -12.62 19.86
C ALA A 96 19.29 -12.61 19.23
N MET A 97 19.18 -12.37 17.92
CA MET A 97 17.90 -12.45 17.18
C MET A 97 17.32 -13.85 17.19
N ALA A 98 18.13 -14.89 16.97
CA ALA A 98 17.66 -16.27 17.02
C ALA A 98 17.14 -16.64 18.42
N THR A 99 17.84 -16.24 19.49
CA THR A 99 17.37 -16.46 20.85
C THR A 99 16.13 -15.64 21.18
N ALA A 100 16.04 -14.39 20.74
CA ALA A 100 14.85 -13.57 20.91
C ALA A 100 13.64 -14.16 20.18
N LEU A 101 13.85 -14.71 18.99
CA LEU A 101 12.81 -15.41 18.23
C LEU A 101 12.32 -16.65 18.99
N VAL A 102 13.24 -17.48 19.50
CA VAL A 102 12.90 -18.68 20.29
C VAL A 102 12.19 -18.31 21.60
N VAL A 103 12.62 -17.24 22.27
CA VAL A 103 11.97 -16.76 23.51
C VAL A 103 10.59 -16.16 23.21
N CYS A 104 10.43 -15.42 22.11
CA CYS A 104 9.11 -14.95 21.66
C CYS A 104 8.19 -16.13 21.31
N LEU A 105 8.69 -17.13 20.59
CA LEU A 105 7.92 -18.34 20.25
C LEU A 105 7.54 -19.15 21.51
N ALA A 106 8.46 -19.29 22.46
CA ALA A 106 8.19 -19.97 23.73
C ALA A 106 7.24 -19.17 24.65
N GLY A 107 7.34 -17.85 24.65
CA GLY A 107 6.44 -16.95 25.39
C GLY A 107 5.03 -16.91 24.80
N MET A 108 4.90 -16.96 23.47
CA MET A 108 3.60 -17.09 22.78
C MET A 108 2.90 -18.42 23.15
N GLY A 109 3.65 -19.51 23.32
CA GLY A 109 3.09 -20.81 23.74
C GLY A 109 2.58 -20.87 25.18
N LEU A 110 3.07 -20.01 26.09
CA LEU A 110 2.70 -20.03 27.51
C LEU A 110 1.44 -19.20 27.84
N VAL A 111 1.07 -18.24 26.97
CA VAL A 111 -0.12 -17.37 27.16
C VAL A 111 -1.32 -17.84 26.34
N ALA A 112 -1.15 -18.81 25.45
CA ALA A 112 -2.19 -19.38 24.59
C ALA A 112 -3.29 -20.18 25.34
N ALA A 113 -3.24 -20.27 26.67
CA ALA A 113 -4.12 -21.17 27.41
C ALA A 113 -5.52 -20.62 27.75
N SER A 114 -5.81 -19.29 27.68
CA SER A 114 -7.16 -18.82 28.03
C SER A 114 -7.47 -17.36 27.72
N VAL A 115 -7.10 -16.82 26.56
CA VAL A 115 -7.64 -15.51 26.16
C VAL A 115 -8.34 -15.64 24.83
N ASP A 116 -9.67 -15.70 24.95
CA ASP A 116 -10.66 -15.51 23.91
C ASP A 116 -10.20 -14.31 23.05
N SER A 117 -9.69 -14.57 21.84
CA SER A 117 -9.15 -13.56 20.94
C SER A 117 -10.31 -12.86 20.24
N LEU A 118 -11.10 -12.14 21.03
CA LEU A 118 -12.26 -11.40 20.55
C LEU A 118 -11.78 -10.21 19.71
N PRO A 119 -12.57 -9.76 18.72
CA PRO A 119 -12.22 -8.64 17.84
C PRO A 119 -11.82 -7.37 18.60
N ASN A 120 -12.46 -7.11 19.75
CA ASN A 120 -12.19 -5.95 20.62
C ASN A 120 -11.10 -6.21 21.68
N GLY A 121 -10.45 -7.38 21.64
CA GLY A 121 -9.46 -7.82 22.60
C GLY A 121 -8.04 -7.37 22.25
N PHE A 122 -7.19 -7.21 23.27
CA PHE A 122 -5.78 -6.82 23.12
C PHE A 122 -4.96 -7.74 22.20
N PHE A 123 -5.37 -9.01 22.08
CA PHE A 123 -4.67 -10.02 21.29
C PHE A 123 -5.17 -10.14 19.83
N TYR A 124 -6.23 -9.43 19.45
CA TYR A 124 -6.73 -9.47 18.07
C TYR A 124 -5.72 -8.98 17.02
N PRO A 125 -4.94 -7.90 17.26
CA PRO A 125 -3.87 -7.51 16.33
C PRO A 125 -2.80 -8.59 16.15
N MET A 126 -2.58 -9.44 17.16
CA MET A 126 -1.66 -10.58 17.02
C MET A 126 -2.27 -11.67 16.15
N LYS A 127 -3.57 -11.96 16.27
CA LYS A 127 -4.29 -12.89 15.40
C LYS A 127 -4.16 -12.46 13.93
N THR A 128 -4.56 -11.23 13.61
CA THR A 128 -4.48 -10.71 12.24
C THR A 128 -3.04 -10.67 11.71
N ALA A 129 -2.06 -10.31 12.55
CA ALA A 129 -0.65 -10.37 12.15
C ALA A 129 -0.19 -11.80 11.80
N THR A 130 -0.59 -12.81 12.57
CA THR A 130 -0.25 -14.21 12.26
C THR A 130 -0.94 -14.71 10.98
N GLU A 131 -2.18 -14.29 10.74
CA GLU A 131 -2.94 -14.58 9.51
C GLU A 131 -2.25 -14.01 8.27
N GLN A 132 -1.79 -12.75 8.34
CA GLN A 132 -1.06 -12.10 7.25
C GLN A 132 0.29 -12.78 6.97
N VAL A 133 1.02 -13.20 8.00
CA VAL A 133 2.26 -13.98 7.83
C VAL A 133 1.97 -15.31 7.14
N ARG A 134 0.89 -16.02 7.53
CA ARG A 134 0.48 -17.25 6.85
C ARG A 134 0.18 -16.99 5.38
N LEU A 135 -0.55 -15.93 5.03
CA LEU A 135 -0.84 -15.59 3.64
C LEU A 135 0.42 -15.27 2.82
N MET A 136 1.42 -14.61 3.41
CA MET A 136 2.69 -14.28 2.73
C MET A 136 3.57 -15.52 2.49
N LEU A 137 3.44 -16.56 3.31
CA LEU A 137 4.20 -17.80 3.16
C LEU A 137 3.60 -18.74 2.12
N VAL A 138 2.33 -18.57 1.77
CA VAL A 138 1.64 -19.41 0.78
C VAL A 138 1.99 -18.92 -0.62
N VAL A 139 2.57 -19.82 -1.42
CA VAL A 139 3.02 -19.53 -2.79
C VAL A 139 1.97 -19.91 -3.84
N SER A 140 1.14 -20.92 -3.56
CA SER A 140 0.10 -21.39 -4.48
C SER A 140 -1.14 -20.51 -4.36
N ASP A 141 -1.69 -20.06 -5.49
CA ASP A 141 -2.89 -19.23 -5.49
C ASP A 141 -4.11 -20.01 -4.95
N VAL A 142 -4.17 -21.33 -5.17
CA VAL A 142 -5.24 -22.20 -4.66
C VAL A 142 -5.20 -22.28 -3.14
N ASP A 143 -4.02 -22.53 -2.59
CA ASP A 143 -3.83 -22.59 -1.14
C ASP A 143 -4.09 -21.21 -0.49
N ARG A 144 -3.76 -20.12 -1.21
CA ARG A 144 -3.99 -18.75 -0.75
C ARG A 144 -5.49 -18.45 -0.69
N ALA A 145 -6.23 -18.80 -1.74
CA ALA A 145 -7.69 -18.67 -1.75
C ALA A 145 -8.35 -19.54 -0.66
N GLN A 146 -7.87 -20.78 -0.48
CA GLN A 146 -8.34 -21.64 0.61
C GLN A 146 -8.11 -21.02 1.99
N LEU A 147 -6.92 -20.45 2.22
CA LEU A 147 -6.61 -19.76 3.48
C LEU A 147 -7.47 -18.50 3.70
N GLN A 148 -7.78 -17.75 2.64
CA GLN A 148 -8.71 -16.63 2.73
C GLN A 148 -10.13 -17.10 3.10
N LEU A 149 -10.61 -18.22 2.53
CA LEU A 149 -11.90 -18.82 2.90
C LEU A 149 -11.91 -19.29 4.37
N GLU A 150 -10.79 -19.83 4.89
CA GLU A 150 -10.66 -20.16 6.32
C GLU A 150 -10.78 -18.91 7.21
N PHE A 151 -10.21 -17.78 6.79
CA PHE A 151 -10.35 -16.52 7.54
C PHE A 151 -11.79 -16.00 7.51
N VAL A 152 -12.48 -16.13 6.38
CA VAL A 152 -13.92 -15.80 6.30
C VAL A 152 -14.72 -16.64 7.28
N GLU A 153 -14.49 -17.96 7.32
CA GLU A 153 -15.17 -18.85 8.26
C GLU A 153 -14.90 -18.46 9.72
N SER A 154 -13.64 -18.11 10.06
CA SER A 154 -13.32 -17.59 11.40
C SER A 154 -14.06 -16.29 11.72
N ARG A 155 -14.22 -15.37 10.76
CA ARG A 155 -14.94 -14.11 11.00
C ARG A 155 -16.44 -14.31 11.18
N LEU A 156 -17.03 -15.31 10.51
CA LEU A 156 -18.43 -15.69 10.72
C LEU A 156 -18.66 -16.26 12.13
N ASP A 157 -17.75 -17.09 12.63
CA ASP A 157 -17.82 -17.63 14.01
C ASP A 157 -17.67 -16.51 15.06
N GLU A 158 -16.73 -15.59 14.85
CA GLU A 158 -16.58 -14.39 15.68
C GLU A 158 -17.86 -13.54 15.65
N MET A 159 -18.50 -13.40 14.49
CA MET A 159 -19.70 -12.60 14.30
C MET A 159 -20.87 -13.15 15.12
N THR A 160 -21.14 -14.47 15.03
CA THR A 160 -22.21 -15.09 15.84
C THR A 160 -21.91 -14.99 17.34
N THR A 161 -20.64 -15.09 17.73
CA THR A 161 -20.20 -14.91 19.11
C THR A 161 -20.46 -13.48 19.60
N MET A 162 -20.16 -12.46 18.79
CA MET A 162 -20.45 -11.05 19.13
C MET A 162 -21.94 -10.77 19.18
N ALA A 163 -22.72 -11.30 18.24
CA ALA A 163 -24.17 -11.17 18.20
C ALA A 163 -24.81 -11.75 19.48
N SER A 164 -24.32 -12.90 19.96
CA SER A 164 -24.80 -13.50 21.23
C SER A 164 -24.52 -12.65 22.47
N ARG A 165 -23.55 -11.72 22.38
CA ARG A 165 -23.18 -10.79 23.45
C ARG A 165 -23.87 -9.43 23.31
N GLY A 166 -24.67 -9.22 22.26
CA GLY A 166 -25.33 -7.95 21.96
C GLY A 166 -24.38 -6.86 21.44
N ASP A 167 -23.19 -7.23 20.96
CA ASP A 167 -22.22 -6.27 20.39
C ASP A 167 -22.49 -6.06 18.90
N SER A 168 -23.53 -5.28 18.60
CA SER A 168 -23.99 -4.98 17.24
C SER A 168 -22.94 -4.29 16.38
N ASP A 169 -22.17 -3.37 16.96
CA ASP A 169 -21.19 -2.57 16.24
C ASP A 169 -20.06 -3.46 15.69
N THR A 170 -19.62 -4.41 16.51
CA THR A 170 -18.60 -5.38 16.11
C THR A 170 -19.12 -6.38 15.09
N VAL A 171 -20.41 -6.74 15.16
CA VAL A 171 -21.05 -7.60 14.15
C VAL A 171 -21.05 -6.94 12.77
N VAL A 172 -21.38 -5.65 12.66
CA VAL A 172 -21.30 -4.91 11.39
C VAL A 172 -19.86 -4.82 10.86
N LEU A 173 -18.91 -4.59 11.76
CA LEU A 173 -17.49 -4.56 11.40
C LEU A 173 -17.03 -5.90 10.80
N LEU A 174 -17.36 -7.01 11.48
CA LEU A 174 -17.01 -8.36 11.05
C LEU A 174 -17.70 -8.75 9.74
N ALA A 175 -18.98 -8.38 9.56
CA ALA A 175 -19.69 -8.56 8.31
C ALA A 175 -18.98 -7.89 7.13
N GLY A 176 -18.35 -6.73 7.37
CA GLY A 176 -17.51 -6.06 6.37
C GLY A 176 -16.18 -6.69 6.12
N GLU A 177 -15.54 -7.18 7.17
CA GLU A 177 -14.30 -7.92 7.01
C GLU A 177 -14.54 -9.19 6.16
N VAL A 178 -15.67 -9.88 6.37
CA VAL A 178 -16.11 -11.02 5.54
C VAL A 178 -16.23 -10.63 4.07
N THR A 179 -17.02 -9.59 3.75
CA THR A 179 -17.21 -9.15 2.37
C THR A 179 -15.90 -8.74 1.71
N HIS A 180 -15.04 -8.04 2.45
CA HIS A 180 -13.74 -7.60 1.95
C HIS A 180 -12.77 -8.78 1.72
N LEU A 181 -12.72 -9.77 2.61
CA LEU A 181 -11.90 -10.97 2.42
C LEU A 181 -12.33 -11.78 1.21
N ILE A 182 -13.64 -11.92 0.99
CA ILE A 182 -14.20 -12.58 -0.21
C ILE A 182 -13.82 -11.79 -1.47
N ALA A 183 -13.98 -10.46 -1.47
CA ALA A 183 -13.56 -9.62 -2.60
C ALA A 183 -12.04 -9.73 -2.89
N GLN A 184 -11.20 -9.74 -1.85
CA GLN A 184 -9.76 -9.95 -2.00
C GLN A 184 -9.39 -11.33 -2.54
N MET A 185 -10.18 -12.36 -2.25
CA MET A 185 -10.00 -13.66 -2.86
C MET A 185 -10.39 -13.62 -4.34
N CYS A 186 -11.53 -13.02 -4.66
CA CYS A 186 -12.06 -12.93 -6.02
C CYS A 186 -11.22 -12.04 -6.96
N THR A 187 -10.41 -11.12 -6.45
CA THR A 187 -9.43 -10.36 -7.25
C THR A 187 -8.13 -11.14 -7.51
N GLY A 188 -7.94 -12.31 -6.91
CA GLY A 188 -6.74 -13.12 -7.09
C GLY A 188 -6.63 -13.71 -8.51
N ALA A 189 -5.41 -14.11 -8.89
CA ALA A 189 -5.10 -14.63 -10.24
C ALA A 189 -5.97 -15.83 -10.66
N LEU A 190 -6.54 -16.58 -9.72
CA LEU A 190 -7.46 -17.69 -10.00
C LEU A 190 -8.79 -17.26 -10.61
N PHE A 191 -9.18 -16.00 -10.40
CA PHE A 191 -10.49 -15.46 -10.74
C PHE A 191 -10.41 -14.30 -11.75
N GLU A 192 -9.21 -13.98 -12.26
CA GLU A 192 -8.92 -12.87 -13.18
C GLU A 192 -9.72 -12.91 -14.49
N SER A 193 -10.20 -14.08 -14.91
CA SER A 193 -10.99 -14.23 -16.14
C SER A 193 -12.46 -13.83 -16.01
N LEU A 194 -12.89 -13.39 -14.84
CA LEU A 194 -14.28 -13.09 -14.53
C LEU A 194 -14.57 -11.60 -14.70
N ASP A 195 -15.75 -11.25 -15.18
CA ASP A 195 -16.31 -9.88 -15.07
C ASP A 195 -16.72 -9.55 -13.62
N ILE A 196 -16.01 -10.16 -12.65
CA ILE A 196 -16.24 -10.01 -11.23
C ILE A 196 -15.70 -8.70 -10.71
N ASP A 197 -14.77 -8.04 -11.42
CA ASP A 197 -14.30 -6.72 -11.03
C ASP A 197 -15.44 -5.69 -10.96
N SER A 198 -16.42 -5.76 -11.88
CA SER A 198 -17.63 -4.94 -11.83
C SER A 198 -18.50 -5.29 -10.63
N GLU A 199 -18.68 -6.58 -10.35
CA GLU A 199 -19.48 -7.08 -9.21
C GLU A 199 -18.86 -6.70 -7.86
N ILE A 200 -17.53 -6.85 -7.72
CA ILE A 200 -16.77 -6.41 -6.55
C ILE A 200 -16.92 -4.90 -6.38
N ALA A 201 -16.76 -4.13 -7.46
CA ALA A 201 -16.91 -2.69 -7.40
C ALA A 201 -18.33 -2.29 -6.98
N GLU A 202 -19.36 -2.95 -7.49
CA GLU A 202 -20.75 -2.73 -7.12
C GLU A 202 -21.01 -3.05 -5.65
N VAL A 203 -20.58 -4.22 -5.17
CA VAL A 203 -20.74 -4.65 -3.77
C VAL A 203 -20.02 -3.70 -2.80
N LEU A 204 -18.76 -3.33 -3.10
CA LEU A 204 -18.00 -2.41 -2.26
C LEU A 204 -18.54 -0.97 -2.32
N ALA A 205 -19.03 -0.53 -3.49
CA ALA A 205 -19.67 0.78 -3.63
C ALA A 205 -21.01 0.84 -2.89
N ALA A 206 -21.84 -0.19 -2.99
CA ALA A 206 -23.10 -0.30 -2.25
C ALA A 206 -22.85 -0.19 -0.74
N ARG A 207 -21.82 -0.88 -0.24
CA ARG A 207 -21.41 -0.77 1.16
C ARG A 207 -20.90 0.63 1.53
N SER A 208 -20.05 1.22 0.70
CA SER A 208 -19.53 2.57 0.97
C SER A 208 -20.60 3.66 0.89
N ALA A 209 -21.66 3.44 0.11
CA ALA A 209 -22.79 4.32 -0.04
C ALA A 209 -23.89 4.08 1.00
N ALA A 210 -23.73 3.07 1.86
CA ALA A 210 -24.68 2.78 2.92
C ALA A 210 -24.85 3.99 3.84
N ASP A 211 -26.11 4.37 4.05
CA ASP A 211 -26.47 5.47 4.92
C ASP A 211 -26.00 5.16 6.35
N PRO A 212 -25.29 6.06 7.05
CA PRO A 212 -24.97 5.88 8.46
C PRO A 212 -26.21 5.72 9.36
N GLU A 213 -27.42 6.11 8.91
CA GLU A 213 -28.69 5.86 9.61
C GLU A 213 -29.38 4.54 9.22
N MET A 214 -28.80 3.74 8.32
CA MET A 214 -29.34 2.45 7.91
C MET A 214 -29.55 1.53 9.12
N SER A 215 -30.68 0.82 9.14
CA SER A 215 -30.91 -0.15 10.21
C SER A 215 -29.87 -1.26 10.16
N LEU A 216 -29.56 -1.80 11.34
CA LEU A 216 -28.55 -2.84 11.48
C LEU A 216 -28.88 -4.10 10.67
N GLU A 217 -30.16 -4.48 10.63
CA GLU A 217 -30.65 -5.62 9.85
C GLU A 217 -30.47 -5.38 8.34
N GLU A 218 -30.76 -4.17 7.86
CA GLU A 218 -30.55 -3.79 6.46
C GLU A 218 -29.06 -3.82 6.09
N ALA A 219 -28.18 -3.31 6.97
CA ALA A 219 -26.75 -3.36 6.74
C ALA A 219 -26.22 -4.81 6.66
N LEU A 220 -26.62 -5.67 7.62
CA LEU A 220 -26.19 -7.07 7.64
C LEU A 220 -26.77 -7.89 6.49
N SER A 221 -28.01 -7.62 6.08
CA SER A 221 -28.64 -8.29 4.95
C SER A 221 -28.03 -7.86 3.62
N MET A 222 -27.67 -6.57 3.46
CA MET A 222 -26.90 -6.08 2.31
C MET A 222 -25.53 -6.76 2.23
N ASP A 223 -24.81 -6.86 3.35
CA ASP A 223 -23.50 -7.51 3.42
C ASP A 223 -23.56 -9.00 3.08
N ARG A 224 -24.54 -9.70 3.64
CA ARG A 224 -24.82 -11.09 3.30
C ARG A 224 -25.08 -11.27 1.81
N ALA A 225 -25.93 -10.42 1.22
CA ALA A 225 -26.29 -10.52 -0.19
C ALA A 225 -25.07 -10.32 -1.10
N GLY A 226 -24.27 -9.27 -0.84
CA GLY A 226 -23.06 -9.00 -1.59
C GLY A 226 -22.01 -10.11 -1.46
N ALA A 227 -21.79 -10.62 -0.24
CA ALA A 227 -20.86 -11.73 -0.02
C ALA A 227 -21.29 -13.02 -0.74
N LEU A 228 -22.60 -13.36 -0.72
CA LEU A 228 -23.13 -14.52 -1.43
C LEU A 228 -23.01 -14.36 -2.95
N GLN A 229 -23.26 -13.17 -3.49
CA GLN A 229 -23.10 -12.88 -4.92
C GLN A 229 -21.66 -13.11 -5.37
N LEU A 230 -20.69 -12.57 -4.63
CA LEU A 230 -19.27 -12.77 -4.94
C LEU A 230 -18.86 -14.25 -4.88
N LEU A 231 -19.32 -15.01 -3.88
CA LEU A 231 -19.03 -16.45 -3.79
C LEU A 231 -19.70 -17.25 -4.91
N GLN A 232 -20.91 -16.88 -5.34
CA GLN A 232 -21.59 -17.50 -6.48
C GLN A 232 -20.80 -17.27 -7.78
N CYS A 233 -20.34 -16.05 -8.02
CA CYS A 233 -19.51 -15.75 -9.18
C CYS A 233 -18.17 -16.50 -9.12
N ALA A 234 -17.54 -16.58 -7.95
CA ALA A 234 -16.32 -17.36 -7.75
C ALA A 234 -16.55 -18.86 -8.04
N MET A 235 -17.67 -19.43 -7.61
CA MET A 235 -18.00 -20.86 -7.80
C MET A 235 -18.07 -21.26 -9.28
N ALA A 236 -18.51 -20.36 -10.16
CA ALA A 236 -18.65 -20.65 -11.60
C ALA A 236 -17.33 -21.04 -12.28
N THR A 237 -16.22 -20.47 -11.80
CA THR A 237 -14.88 -20.61 -12.41
C THR A 237 -13.87 -21.25 -11.46
N ALA A 238 -14.26 -21.49 -10.21
CA ALA A 238 -13.39 -22.09 -9.20
C ALA A 238 -12.78 -23.44 -9.66
N PRO A 239 -11.49 -23.67 -9.36
CA PRO A 239 -10.85 -24.97 -9.44
C PRO A 239 -11.67 -26.04 -8.70
N PRO A 240 -11.66 -27.31 -9.16
CA PRO A 240 -12.45 -28.38 -8.55
C PRO A 240 -12.10 -28.62 -7.06
N GLU A 241 -10.89 -28.26 -6.65
CA GLU A 241 -10.40 -28.35 -5.28
C GLU A 241 -11.08 -27.35 -4.33
N LEU A 242 -11.43 -26.15 -4.81
CA LEU A 242 -12.02 -25.07 -4.00
C LEU A 242 -13.55 -25.11 -3.97
N ARG A 243 -14.19 -25.65 -5.02
CA ARG A 243 -15.66 -25.76 -5.11
C ARG A 243 -16.35 -26.29 -3.85
N PRO A 244 -15.95 -27.43 -3.26
CA PRO A 244 -16.64 -27.95 -2.07
C PRO A 244 -16.45 -27.03 -0.85
N THR A 245 -15.36 -26.27 -0.79
CA THR A 245 -15.12 -25.30 0.29
C THR A 245 -15.96 -24.05 0.10
N ILE A 246 -16.06 -23.53 -1.12
CA ILE A 246 -16.92 -22.38 -1.44
C ILE A 246 -18.39 -22.73 -1.18
N GLU A 247 -18.86 -23.90 -1.62
CA GLU A 247 -20.25 -24.35 -1.42
C GLU A 247 -20.59 -24.47 0.07
N ARG A 248 -19.68 -25.08 0.86
CA ARG A 248 -19.84 -25.16 2.32
C ARG A 248 -19.88 -23.77 2.96
N LEU A 249 -18.98 -22.88 2.54
CA LEU A 249 -18.89 -21.53 3.07
C LEU A 249 -20.14 -20.70 2.76
N MET A 250 -20.71 -20.81 1.56
CA MET A 250 -21.98 -20.16 1.23
C MET A 250 -23.11 -20.58 2.18
N GLY A 251 -23.18 -21.88 2.52
CA GLY A 251 -24.15 -22.40 3.47
C GLY A 251 -23.90 -21.96 4.91
N ALA A 252 -22.64 -21.87 5.34
CA ALA A 252 -22.25 -21.33 6.65
C ALA A 252 -22.57 -19.83 6.74
N LEU A 253 -22.13 -19.05 5.75
CA LEU A 253 -22.37 -17.61 5.66
C LEU A 253 -23.85 -17.27 5.76
N SER A 254 -24.70 -17.93 4.95
CA SER A 254 -26.15 -17.70 5.05
C SER A 254 -26.67 -17.93 6.47
N ARG A 255 -26.28 -19.06 7.09
CA ARG A 255 -26.77 -19.46 8.41
C ARG A 255 -26.28 -18.53 9.52
N ASP A 256 -25.02 -18.12 9.47
CA ASP A 256 -24.37 -17.35 10.53
C ASP A 256 -24.80 -15.88 10.49
N PHE A 257 -25.04 -15.32 9.30
CA PHE A 257 -25.71 -14.04 9.14
C PHE A 257 -27.16 -14.09 9.65
N ASP A 258 -27.95 -15.10 9.26
CA ASP A 258 -29.34 -15.27 9.75
C ASP A 258 -29.39 -15.39 11.28
N ALA A 259 -28.48 -16.19 11.86
CA ALA A 259 -28.36 -16.35 13.30
C ALA A 259 -28.00 -15.01 13.98
N SER A 260 -27.02 -14.28 13.44
CA SER A 260 -26.58 -13.01 14.01
C SER A 260 -27.68 -11.95 13.96
N ILE A 261 -28.40 -11.83 12.84
CA ILE A 261 -29.55 -10.92 12.69
C ILE A 261 -30.62 -11.25 13.74
N SER A 262 -31.01 -12.53 13.87
CA SER A 262 -32.03 -12.95 14.84
C SER A 262 -31.64 -12.72 16.29
N LEU A 263 -30.35 -12.89 16.63
CA LEU A 263 -29.84 -12.65 17.97
C LEU A 263 -29.89 -11.16 18.31
N ILE A 264 -29.55 -10.31 17.35
CA ILE A 264 -29.55 -8.87 17.58
C ILE A 264 -30.99 -8.33 17.70
N GLU A 265 -31.89 -8.78 16.83
CA GLU A 265 -33.34 -8.50 16.93
C GLU A 265 -33.90 -8.86 18.30
N SER A 266 -33.47 -9.99 18.87
CA SER A 266 -33.92 -10.43 20.20
C SER A 266 -33.35 -9.62 21.36
N SER A 267 -32.28 -8.85 21.12
CA SER A 267 -31.54 -8.08 22.13
C SER A 267 -31.89 -6.58 22.14
N ALA A 268 -32.58 -6.10 21.10
CA ALA A 268 -33.08 -4.73 20.95
C ALA A 268 -34.44 -4.52 21.64
#